data_AF-A0AAX2RKA4-F1
#
_entry.id   AF-A0AAX2RKA4-F1
#
_cell.length_a   1.000
_cell.length_b   1.000
_cell.length_c   1.000
_cell.angle_alpha   90.00
_cell.angle_beta   90.00
_cell.angle_gamma   90.00
#
_symmetry.space_group_name_H-M   'P 1'
#
loop_
_entity.id
_entity.type
_entity.pdbx_description
1 polymer ?
#
loop_
_entity_poly.entity_id
_entity_poly.type
_entity_poly.pdbx_seq_one_letter_code
_entity_poly.pdbx_strand_id
1 'polypeptide(L)'
;MHIEAGKFESIVRAMVDNLDAQHKHVLTVTGGGNPVPFHIGLATTSSALAAALQEHGIAVSESSEEDDHFDAMLADAEIDLKAEGEKIYRITHHYDIGDQDVHVEHPTGEVDGKRVALYCWFKACEWFGMSVVVSNLGIATAMVSLYGFRHCAVHPFSTAVDLYHDAEGFKGYDELMADASLHRDGLRELLAPHVDGQDAAVIE
;
A
#
# COMPACT_ATOMS: atom_id res chain seq x y z
N MET A 1 10.85 34.84 16.40
CA MET A 1 9.89 35.72 15.72
C MET A 1 8.49 35.44 16.30
N HIS A 2 7.81 36.40 16.91
CA HIS A 2 6.45 36.20 17.43
C HIS A 2 5.44 36.37 16.29
N ILE A 3 4.81 35.27 15.87
CA ILE A 3 3.66 35.31 14.97
C ILE A 3 2.43 35.59 15.85
N GLU A 4 1.67 36.62 15.52
CA GLU A 4 0.39 36.89 16.18
C GLU A 4 -0.58 35.73 15.94
N ALA A 5 -1.25 35.24 17.00
CA ALA A 5 -2.07 34.03 16.95
C ALA A 5 -3.11 34.02 15.82
N GLY A 6 -3.73 35.17 15.52
CA GLY A 6 -4.70 35.30 14.43
C GLY A 6 -4.09 35.14 13.03
N LYS A 7 -2.81 35.50 12.86
CA LYS A 7 -2.08 35.29 11.60
C LYS A 7 -1.71 33.81 11.44
N PHE A 8 -1.32 33.14 12.53
CA PHE A 8 -1.05 31.71 12.54
C PHE A 8 -2.29 30.87 12.18
N GLU A 9 -3.45 31.18 12.79
CA GLU A 9 -4.72 30.50 12.46
C GLU A 9 -5.12 30.67 10.99
N SER A 10 -4.91 31.87 10.42
CA SER A 10 -5.16 32.11 8.99
C SER A 10 -4.26 31.28 8.08
N ILE A 11 -2.98 31.11 8.46
CA ILE A 11 -2.01 30.31 7.70
C ILE A 11 -2.39 28.82 7.76
N VAL A 12 -2.71 28.31 8.95
CA VAL A 12 -3.14 26.91 9.12
C VAL A 12 -4.41 26.62 8.33
N ARG A 13 -5.40 27.53 8.36
CA ARG A 13 -6.64 27.37 7.59
C ARG A 13 -6.38 27.35 6.08
N ALA A 14 -5.55 28.26 5.57
CA ALA A 14 -5.19 28.29 4.14
C ALA A 14 -4.43 27.01 3.71
N MET A 15 -3.55 26.48 4.57
CA MET A 15 -2.85 25.22 4.32
C MET A 15 -3.82 24.04 4.23
N VAL A 16 -4.78 23.93 5.16
CA VAL A 16 -5.81 22.88 5.15
C VAL A 16 -6.67 22.98 3.89
N ASP A 17 -7.12 24.19 3.53
CA ASP A 17 -7.93 24.40 2.31
C ASP A 17 -7.16 24.02 1.03
N ASN A 18 -5.84 24.25 1.00
CA ASN A 18 -4.99 23.89 -0.15
C ASN A 18 -4.77 22.37 -0.22
N LEU A 19 -4.52 21.70 0.91
CA LEU A 19 -4.45 20.25 0.98
C LEU A 19 -5.78 19.60 0.55
N ASP A 20 -6.91 20.11 1.02
CA ASP A 20 -8.24 19.64 0.61
C ASP A 20 -8.49 19.87 -0.89
N ALA A 21 -8.01 20.99 -1.45
CA ALA A 21 -8.13 21.28 -2.88
C ALA A 21 -7.23 20.38 -3.75
N GLN A 22 -6.02 20.08 -3.31
CA GLN A 22 -5.08 19.18 -4.01
C GLN A 22 -5.52 17.71 -3.91
N HIS A 23 -6.15 17.32 -2.80
CA HIS A 23 -6.62 15.95 -2.58
C HIS A 23 -8.12 15.74 -2.87
N LYS A 24 -8.76 16.69 -3.55
CA LYS A 24 -10.20 16.66 -3.94
C LYS A 24 -10.60 15.46 -4.81
N HIS A 25 -9.61 14.72 -5.34
CA HIS A 25 -9.80 13.50 -6.13
C HIS A 25 -9.65 12.19 -5.32
N VAL A 26 -9.24 12.26 -4.04
CA VAL A 26 -9.21 11.09 -3.15
C VAL A 26 -10.56 10.98 -2.44
N LEU A 27 -11.58 10.59 -3.21
CA LEU A 27 -12.87 10.15 -2.67
C LEU A 27 -12.67 8.78 -2.03
N THR A 28 -12.78 8.71 -0.72
CA THR A 28 -12.90 7.44 0.00
C THR A 28 -14.23 6.81 -0.42
N VAL A 29 -14.21 5.79 -1.30
CA VAL A 29 -15.34 4.88 -1.44
C VAL A 29 -15.31 3.96 -0.21
N THR A 30 -15.83 4.45 0.91
CA THR A 30 -16.23 3.58 2.02
C THR A 30 -17.70 3.26 1.84
N GLY A 31 -17.99 1.99 1.54
CA GLY A 31 -19.35 1.48 1.62
C GLY A 31 -19.86 1.62 3.06
N GLY A 32 -20.72 2.62 3.30
CA GLY A 32 -21.63 2.67 4.45
C GLY A 32 -21.03 2.89 5.85
N GLY A 33 -19.76 3.29 5.99
CA GLY A 33 -19.13 3.59 7.28
C GLY A 33 -18.88 5.08 7.50
N ASN A 34 -18.88 5.53 8.76
CA ASN A 34 -18.46 6.89 9.09
C ASN A 34 -17.02 7.14 8.61
N PRO A 35 -16.72 8.30 8.01
CA PRO A 35 -15.39 8.62 7.49
C PRO A 35 -14.35 8.62 8.62
N VAL A 36 -13.25 7.90 8.41
CA VAL A 36 -12.11 7.84 9.33
C VAL A 36 -11.06 8.86 8.86
N PRO A 37 -10.47 9.68 9.74
CA PRO A 37 -9.41 10.61 9.36
C PRO A 37 -8.18 9.87 8.83
N PHE A 38 -7.61 10.31 7.70
CA PHE A 38 -6.32 9.82 7.22
C PHE A 38 -5.21 10.79 7.64
N HIS A 39 -4.06 10.24 8.03
CA HIS A 39 -2.88 11.03 8.40
C HIS A 39 -2.02 11.25 7.15
N ILE A 40 -1.98 12.50 6.65
CA ILE A 40 -1.03 12.93 5.62
C ILE A 40 0.37 12.93 6.25
N GLY A 41 1.33 12.26 5.62
CA GLY A 41 2.69 12.07 6.15
C GLY A 41 3.43 13.37 6.46
N LEU A 42 4.39 13.28 7.40
CA LEU A 42 5.15 14.42 7.95
C LEU A 42 5.79 15.29 6.85
N ALA A 43 6.33 14.67 5.79
CA ALA A 43 7.03 15.36 4.70
C ALA A 43 6.10 16.26 3.86
N THR A 44 4.89 15.79 3.52
CA THR A 44 3.92 16.57 2.73
C THR A 44 3.32 17.71 3.56
N THR A 45 3.16 17.53 4.87
CA THR A 45 2.73 18.62 5.77
C THR A 45 3.78 19.71 5.95
N SER A 46 5.07 19.35 5.99
CA SER A 46 6.17 20.32 6.13
C SER A 46 6.30 21.20 4.88
N SER A 47 6.29 20.59 3.69
CA SER A 47 6.38 21.34 2.43
C SER A 47 5.13 22.21 2.19
N ALA A 48 3.94 21.73 2.53
CA ALA A 48 2.71 22.52 2.43
C ALA A 48 2.69 23.71 3.39
N LEU A 49 3.20 23.53 4.62
CA LEU A 49 3.34 24.60 5.60
C LEU A 49 4.39 25.64 5.16
N ALA A 50 5.53 25.19 4.63
CA ALA A 50 6.58 26.06 4.12
C ALA A 50 6.09 26.93 2.96
N ALA A 51 5.34 26.34 2.02
CA ALA A 51 4.72 27.07 0.91
C ALA A 51 3.70 28.12 1.41
N ALA A 52 2.82 27.75 2.34
CA ALA A 52 1.82 28.66 2.89
C ALA A 52 2.45 29.84 3.64
N LEU A 53 3.55 29.60 4.37
CA LEU A 53 4.29 30.65 5.07
C LEU A 53 4.98 31.61 4.07
N GLN A 54 5.58 31.10 3.00
CA GLN A 54 6.17 31.93 1.94
C GLN A 54 5.14 32.80 1.23
N GLU A 55 3.96 32.28 0.91
CA GLU A 55 2.86 33.05 0.30
C GLU A 55 2.40 34.23 1.17
N HIS A 56 2.51 34.11 2.49
CA HIS A 56 2.20 35.18 3.44
C HIS A 56 3.39 36.11 3.75
N GLY A 57 4.41 36.08 2.90
CA GLY A 57 5.59 36.94 2.99
C GLY A 57 6.50 36.61 4.18
N ILE A 58 6.34 35.43 4.77
CA ILE A 58 7.22 34.93 5.82
C ILE A 58 8.35 34.18 5.12
N ALA A 59 9.57 34.72 5.20
CA ALA A 59 10.75 34.03 4.73
C ALA A 59 10.95 32.77 5.56
N VAL A 60 10.59 31.62 5.00
CA VAL A 60 10.94 30.31 5.53
C VAL A 60 12.33 29.99 4.98
N SER A 61 13.36 30.19 5.80
CA SER A 61 14.58 29.43 5.63
C SER A 61 14.34 28.07 6.26
N GLU A 62 14.47 26.99 5.50
CA GLU A 62 14.84 25.71 6.10
C GLU A 62 16.22 25.94 6.71
N SER A 63 16.26 26.30 7.98
CA SER A 63 17.49 26.24 8.74
C SER A 63 17.73 24.76 9.01
N SER A 64 18.40 24.09 8.07
CA SER A 64 19.29 23.01 8.45
C SER A 64 20.44 23.66 9.23
N GLU A 65 20.18 24.05 10.47
CA GLU A 65 21.27 23.91 11.43
C GLU A 65 21.61 22.42 11.35
N GLU A 66 22.81 22.10 10.86
CA GLU A 66 23.39 20.75 10.86
C GLU A 66 23.45 20.31 12.32
N ASP A 67 22.30 19.94 12.85
CA ASP A 67 22.16 19.37 14.16
C ASP A 67 22.31 17.88 13.92
N ASP A 68 23.57 17.42 13.96
CA ASP A 68 23.94 16.00 13.82
C ASP A 68 23.03 15.10 14.69
N HIS A 69 22.49 15.65 15.78
CA HIS A 69 21.50 15.02 16.65
C HIS A 69 20.12 14.84 15.98
N PHE A 70 19.60 15.83 15.26
CA PHE A 70 18.34 15.72 14.52
C PHE A 70 18.46 14.77 13.32
N ASP A 71 19.57 14.82 12.60
CA ASP A 71 19.84 13.89 11.50
C ASP A 71 19.98 12.44 12.01
N ALA A 72 20.63 12.24 13.16
CA ALA A 72 20.67 10.93 13.81
C ALA A 72 19.28 10.45 14.25
N MET A 73 18.43 11.32 14.82
CA MET A 73 17.06 10.97 15.20
C MET A 73 16.19 10.61 13.98
N LEU A 74 16.36 11.31 12.86
CA LEU A 74 15.67 10.99 11.61
C LEU A 74 16.13 9.64 11.04
N ALA A 75 17.44 9.37 11.07
CA ALA A 75 18.00 8.10 10.63
C ALA A 75 17.49 6.92 11.48
N ASP A 76 17.44 7.08 12.80
CA ASP A 76 16.89 6.09 13.71
C ASP A 76 15.39 5.85 13.45
N ALA A 77 14.61 6.92 13.27
CA ALA A 77 13.19 6.80 12.93
C ALA A 77 12.95 6.12 11.57
N GLU A 78 13.82 6.36 10.57
CA GLU A 78 13.76 5.68 9.29
C GLU A 78 14.09 4.18 9.41
N ILE A 79 15.06 3.82 10.25
CA ILE A 79 15.41 2.42 10.55
C ILE A 79 14.21 1.70 11.19
N ASP A 80 13.60 2.32 12.20
CA ASP A 80 12.43 1.76 12.88
C ASP A 80 11.26 1.59 11.90
N LEU A 81 10.97 2.60 11.08
CA LEU A 81 9.94 2.51 10.04
C LEU A 81 10.24 1.41 9.01
N LYS A 82 11.50 1.25 8.58
CA LYS A 82 11.88 0.15 7.67
C LYS A 82 11.60 -1.20 8.31
N ALA A 83 11.99 -1.39 9.57
CA ALA A 83 11.75 -2.62 10.30
C ALA A 83 10.25 -2.93 10.45
N GLU A 84 9.41 -1.90 10.67
CA GLU A 84 7.95 -2.05 10.67
C GLU A 84 7.41 -2.47 9.30
N GLY A 85 8.01 -1.98 8.21
CA GLY A 85 7.63 -2.27 6.83
C GLY A 85 7.98 -3.67 6.35
N GLU A 86 8.98 -4.34 6.93
CA GLU A 86 9.47 -5.65 6.47
C GLU A 86 8.37 -6.73 6.46
N LYS A 87 7.42 -6.66 7.40
CA LYS A 87 6.29 -7.59 7.51
C LYS A 87 5.07 -7.20 6.66
N ILE A 88 5.14 -6.07 5.96
CA ILE A 88 4.05 -5.49 5.17
C ILE A 88 4.32 -5.74 3.69
N TYR A 89 3.33 -6.29 3.00
CA TYR A 89 3.38 -6.61 1.59
C TYR A 89 2.37 -5.76 0.85
N ARG A 90 2.82 -5.13 -0.24
CA ARG A 90 2.02 -4.35 -1.16
C ARG A 90 1.78 -5.17 -2.42
N ILE A 91 0.58 -5.70 -2.55
CA ILE A 91 0.14 -6.46 -3.72
C ILE A 91 -0.22 -5.49 -4.83
N THR A 92 0.49 -5.59 -5.94
CA THR A 92 0.31 -4.68 -7.07
C THR A 92 0.29 -5.44 -8.41
N HIS A 93 -0.40 -4.84 -9.35
CA HIS A 93 -0.25 -5.08 -10.78
C HIS A 93 -0.24 -3.68 -11.39
N HIS A 94 0.84 -3.31 -12.08
CA HIS A 94 0.92 -1.97 -12.66
C HIS A 94 0.04 -1.90 -13.92
N TYR A 95 -1.25 -1.63 -13.72
CA TYR A 95 -2.21 -1.31 -14.78
C TYR A 95 -2.33 0.20 -14.97
N ASP A 96 -2.69 0.65 -16.16
CA ASP A 96 -2.89 2.08 -16.50
C ASP A 96 -4.12 2.72 -15.82
N ILE A 97 -4.73 2.09 -14.80
CA ILE A 97 -5.99 2.52 -14.18
C ILE A 97 -5.86 2.67 -12.66
N GLY A 98 -5.35 3.84 -12.25
CA GLY A 98 -5.32 4.26 -10.85
C GLY A 98 -4.44 3.41 -9.94
N ASP A 99 -4.40 3.77 -8.66
CA ASP A 99 -3.74 2.96 -7.63
C ASP A 99 -4.71 1.85 -7.17
N GLN A 100 -4.34 0.61 -7.47
CA GLN A 100 -5.07 -0.59 -7.06
C GLN A 100 -4.27 -1.43 -6.07
N ASP A 101 -3.25 -0.83 -5.45
CA ASP A 101 -2.38 -1.53 -4.52
C ASP A 101 -3.16 -1.93 -3.26
N VAL A 102 -2.96 -3.17 -2.81
CA VAL A 102 -3.56 -3.67 -1.57
C VAL A 102 -2.46 -4.06 -0.61
N HIS A 103 -2.51 -3.53 0.62
CA HIS A 103 -1.52 -3.78 1.65
C HIS A 103 -2.02 -4.83 2.65
N VAL A 104 -1.15 -5.79 2.96
CA VAL A 104 -1.38 -6.83 3.95
C VAL A 104 -0.16 -7.04 4.82
N GLU A 105 -0.36 -7.40 6.08
CA GLU A 105 0.72 -7.76 7.00
C GLU A 105 0.52 -9.16 7.59
N HIS A 106 1.62 -9.86 7.89
CA HIS A 106 1.57 -11.08 8.69
C HIS A 106 1.97 -10.76 10.15
N PRO A 107 1.09 -10.96 11.15
CA PRO A 107 1.35 -10.54 12.53
C PRO A 107 2.63 -11.11 13.16
N THR A 108 3.04 -12.32 12.74
CA THR A 108 4.26 -12.98 13.24
C THR A 108 5.46 -12.83 12.33
N GLY A 109 5.28 -12.37 11.08
CA GLY A 109 6.33 -12.34 10.06
C GLY A 109 6.86 -13.72 9.60
N GLU A 110 6.34 -14.83 10.12
CA GLU A 110 6.85 -16.18 9.83
C GLU A 110 6.48 -16.71 8.42
N VAL A 111 5.48 -16.10 7.79
CA VAL A 111 5.00 -16.49 6.46
C VAL A 111 5.42 -15.43 5.45
N ASP A 112 6.20 -15.84 4.45
CA ASP A 112 6.59 -14.97 3.35
C ASP A 112 5.38 -14.64 2.46
N GLY A 113 4.89 -13.40 2.58
CA GLY A 113 3.75 -12.91 1.82
C GLY A 113 3.96 -12.89 0.31
N LYS A 114 5.20 -12.72 -0.17
CA LYS A 114 5.49 -12.77 -1.62
C LYS A 114 5.29 -14.18 -2.16
N ARG A 115 5.79 -15.20 -1.44
CA ARG A 115 5.57 -16.61 -1.80
C ARG A 115 4.09 -16.97 -1.83
N VAL A 116 3.33 -16.56 -0.81
CA VAL A 116 1.88 -16.83 -0.75
C VAL A 116 1.14 -16.16 -1.91
N ALA A 117 1.43 -14.88 -2.18
CA ALA A 117 0.79 -14.13 -3.25
C ALA A 117 1.05 -14.76 -4.64
N LEU A 118 2.31 -15.10 -4.93
CA LEU A 118 2.67 -15.79 -6.17
C LEU A 118 2.04 -17.18 -6.27
N TYR A 119 1.99 -17.93 -5.17
CA TYR A 119 1.30 -19.23 -5.14
C TYR A 119 -0.17 -19.07 -5.51
N CYS A 120 -0.88 -18.11 -4.91
CA CYS A 120 -2.28 -17.83 -5.24
C CYS A 120 -2.47 -17.47 -6.71
N TRP A 121 -1.56 -16.65 -7.26
CA TRP A 121 -1.58 -16.26 -8.67
C TRP A 121 -1.38 -17.47 -9.60
N PHE A 122 -0.34 -18.28 -9.38
CA PHE A 122 -0.08 -19.47 -10.20
C PHE A 122 -1.22 -20.50 -10.10
N LYS A 123 -1.79 -20.71 -8.90
CA LYS A 123 -2.97 -21.55 -8.73
C LYS A 123 -4.16 -21.05 -9.53
N ALA A 124 -4.39 -19.74 -9.57
CA ALA A 124 -5.45 -19.17 -10.40
C ALA A 124 -5.20 -19.42 -11.89
N CYS A 125 -3.96 -19.25 -12.37
CA CYS A 125 -3.60 -19.56 -13.76
C CYS A 125 -3.81 -21.05 -14.09
N GLU A 126 -3.46 -21.97 -13.19
CA GLU A 126 -3.72 -23.41 -13.38
C GLU A 126 -5.21 -23.76 -13.44
N TRP A 127 -6.04 -23.09 -12.65
CA TRP A 127 -7.46 -23.44 -12.53
C TRP A 127 -8.38 -22.73 -13.52
N PHE A 128 -8.04 -21.50 -13.90
CA PHE A 128 -8.90 -20.65 -14.71
C PHE A 128 -8.28 -20.29 -16.07
N GLY A 129 -7.01 -20.64 -16.30
CA GLY A 129 -6.30 -20.44 -17.55
C GLY A 129 -5.20 -19.38 -17.46
N MET A 130 -4.21 -19.44 -18.37
CA MET A 130 -3.04 -18.55 -18.35
C MET A 130 -3.33 -17.10 -18.73
N SER A 131 -4.50 -16.83 -19.32
CA SER A 131 -4.90 -15.48 -19.77
C SER A 131 -5.77 -14.73 -18.76
N VAL A 132 -6.03 -15.34 -17.60
CA VAL A 132 -6.87 -14.71 -16.59
C VAL A 132 -6.11 -13.64 -15.82
N VAL A 133 -6.86 -12.67 -15.32
CA VAL A 133 -6.36 -11.64 -14.42
C VAL A 133 -7.03 -11.84 -13.07
N VAL A 134 -6.22 -12.00 -12.02
CA VAL A 134 -6.74 -12.00 -10.65
C VAL A 134 -6.53 -10.61 -10.06
N SER A 135 -7.60 -10.01 -9.54
CA SER A 135 -7.50 -8.71 -8.88
C SER A 135 -6.57 -8.75 -7.65
N ASN A 136 -5.86 -7.65 -7.37
CA ASN A 136 -5.00 -7.51 -6.18
C ASN A 136 -5.79 -7.78 -4.89
N LEU A 137 -7.05 -7.32 -4.85
CA LEU A 137 -7.96 -7.59 -3.74
C LEU A 137 -8.27 -9.08 -3.57
N GLY A 138 -8.42 -9.83 -4.65
CA GLY A 138 -8.64 -11.28 -4.59
C GLY A 138 -7.46 -12.02 -3.96
N ILE A 139 -6.24 -11.66 -4.37
CA ILE A 139 -5.01 -12.23 -3.78
C ILE A 139 -4.92 -11.85 -2.30
N ALA A 140 -5.11 -10.58 -1.94
CA ALA A 140 -5.09 -10.14 -0.55
C ALA A 140 -6.18 -10.83 0.30
N THR A 141 -7.38 -11.01 -0.25
CA THR A 141 -8.49 -11.72 0.42
C THR A 141 -8.11 -13.17 0.72
N ALA A 142 -7.44 -13.85 -0.22
CA ALA A 142 -6.92 -15.20 0.01
C ALA A 142 -5.86 -15.23 1.10
N MET A 143 -4.89 -14.31 1.06
CA MET A 143 -3.85 -14.18 2.08
C MET A 143 -4.45 -13.99 3.48
N VAL A 144 -5.43 -13.10 3.62
CA VAL A 144 -6.10 -12.82 4.89
C VAL A 144 -6.92 -14.02 5.38
N SER A 145 -7.70 -14.62 4.49
CA SER A 145 -8.67 -15.66 4.87
C SER A 145 -8.02 -17.02 5.15
N LEU A 146 -6.93 -17.35 4.46
CA LEU A 146 -6.35 -18.71 4.45
C LEU A 146 -4.91 -18.79 4.98
N TYR A 147 -4.20 -17.67 5.05
CA TYR A 147 -2.78 -17.62 5.41
C TYR A 147 -2.47 -16.73 6.62
N GLY A 148 -3.49 -16.23 7.33
CA GLY A 148 -3.32 -15.52 8.59
C GLY A 148 -2.85 -14.07 8.48
N PHE A 149 -2.84 -13.51 7.26
CA PHE A 149 -2.55 -12.10 7.03
C PHE A 149 -3.70 -11.21 7.51
N ARG A 150 -3.45 -9.90 7.57
CA ARG A 150 -4.46 -8.87 7.85
C ARG A 150 -4.30 -7.71 6.90
N HIS A 151 -5.41 -7.07 6.52
CA HIS A 151 -5.34 -5.78 5.86
C HIS A 151 -4.72 -4.74 6.79
N CYS A 152 -3.90 -3.87 6.23
CA CYS A 152 -3.24 -2.79 6.95
C CYS A 152 -3.24 -1.51 6.11
N ALA A 153 -2.86 -0.41 6.76
CA ALA A 153 -2.68 0.87 6.09
C ALA A 153 -1.47 0.83 5.15
N VAL A 154 -1.44 1.77 4.19
CA VAL A 154 -0.29 1.98 3.32
C VAL A 154 0.96 2.25 4.15
N HIS A 155 2.08 1.64 3.76
CA HIS A 155 3.35 1.79 4.45
C HIS A 155 4.48 2.08 3.45
N PRO A 156 5.30 3.13 3.65
CA PRO A 156 6.29 3.59 2.67
C PRO A 156 7.41 2.58 2.39
N PHE A 157 7.70 1.69 3.34
CA PHE A 157 8.73 0.65 3.23
C PHE A 157 8.13 -0.75 3.06
N SER A 158 6.88 -0.87 2.61
CA SER A 158 6.29 -2.19 2.32
C SER A 158 7.05 -2.91 1.22
N THR A 159 7.17 -4.23 1.34
CA THR A 159 7.71 -5.09 0.27
C THR A 159 6.71 -5.14 -0.88
N ALA A 160 7.10 -4.64 -2.06
CA ALA A 160 6.29 -4.74 -3.26
C ALA A 160 6.26 -6.19 -3.79
N VAL A 161 5.05 -6.67 -4.10
CA VAL A 161 4.80 -7.90 -4.82
C VAL A 161 4.09 -7.53 -6.11
N ASP A 162 4.86 -7.40 -7.18
CA ASP A 162 4.33 -7.14 -8.52
C ASP A 162 3.99 -8.47 -9.15
N LEU A 163 2.70 -8.82 -9.15
CA LEU A 163 2.26 -10.15 -9.54
C LEU A 163 2.54 -10.48 -11.01
N TYR A 164 2.70 -9.47 -11.88
CA TYR A 164 3.10 -9.71 -13.27
C TYR A 164 4.61 -9.89 -13.37
N HIS A 165 5.37 -8.92 -12.86
CA HIS A 165 6.82 -8.92 -12.99
C HIS A 165 7.50 -10.02 -12.17
N ASP A 166 7.02 -10.27 -10.96
CA ASP A 166 7.58 -11.29 -10.07
C ASP A 166 7.21 -12.72 -10.52
N ALA A 167 6.09 -12.88 -11.23
CA ALA A 167 5.73 -14.16 -11.84
C ALA A 167 6.51 -14.41 -13.14
N GLU A 168 6.76 -13.36 -13.94
CA GLU A 168 7.51 -13.44 -15.19
C GLU A 168 8.96 -13.88 -14.94
N GLY A 169 9.27 -15.13 -15.30
CA GLY A 169 10.62 -15.69 -15.12
C GLY A 169 10.93 -16.14 -13.68
N PHE A 170 9.91 -16.35 -12.83
CA PHE A 170 10.08 -16.92 -11.50
C PHE A 170 10.74 -18.30 -11.55
N LYS A 171 12.01 -18.39 -11.16
CA LYS A 171 12.83 -19.63 -11.26
C LYS A 171 12.43 -20.72 -10.27
N GLY A 172 11.68 -20.39 -9.23
CA GLY A 172 11.27 -21.31 -8.16
C GLY A 172 9.88 -21.90 -8.35
N TYR A 173 9.31 -21.87 -9.57
CA TYR A 173 7.92 -22.29 -9.81
C TYR A 173 7.65 -23.70 -9.30
N ASP A 174 8.45 -24.70 -9.72
CA ASP A 174 8.22 -26.09 -9.36
C ASP A 174 8.30 -26.32 -7.85
N GLU A 175 9.26 -25.68 -7.18
CA GLU A 175 9.43 -25.76 -5.72
C GLU A 175 8.27 -25.09 -4.98
N LEU A 176 7.82 -23.93 -5.44
CA LEU A 176 6.70 -23.21 -4.85
C LEU A 176 5.39 -23.98 -4.99
N MET A 177 5.16 -24.57 -6.17
CA MET A 177 3.92 -25.30 -6.47
C MET A 177 3.88 -26.68 -5.79
N ALA A 178 5.04 -27.27 -5.50
CA ALA A 178 5.16 -28.50 -4.73
C ALA A 178 5.09 -28.28 -3.19
N ASP A 179 5.11 -27.04 -2.72
CA ASP A 179 5.11 -26.71 -1.30
C ASP A 179 3.73 -26.99 -0.66
N ALA A 180 3.63 -28.16 0.00
CA ALA A 180 2.40 -28.58 0.68
C ALA A 180 1.97 -27.64 1.82
N SER A 181 2.90 -26.85 2.38
CA SER A 181 2.56 -25.90 3.45
C SER A 181 1.71 -24.72 2.95
N LEU A 182 1.72 -24.47 1.63
CA LEU A 182 0.93 -23.43 0.98
C LEU A 182 -0.45 -23.91 0.54
N HIS A 183 -0.71 -25.22 0.52
CA HIS A 183 -1.99 -25.75 0.10
C HIS A 183 -3.11 -25.41 1.09
N ARG A 184 -4.23 -24.89 0.60
CA ARG A 184 -5.42 -24.54 1.41
C ARG A 184 -6.69 -24.96 0.68
N ASP A 185 -7.53 -25.73 1.36
CA ASP A 185 -8.88 -26.05 0.90
C ASP A 185 -9.69 -24.76 0.75
N GLY A 186 -10.52 -24.67 -0.29
CA GLY A 186 -11.36 -23.49 -0.54
C GLY A 186 -10.66 -22.35 -1.29
N LEU A 187 -9.35 -22.44 -1.56
CA LEU A 187 -8.61 -21.37 -2.25
C LEU A 187 -9.16 -21.08 -3.65
N ARG A 188 -9.55 -22.13 -4.40
CA ARG A 188 -10.10 -21.98 -5.74
C ARG A 188 -11.42 -21.21 -5.70
N GLU A 189 -12.32 -21.61 -4.82
CA GLU A 189 -13.64 -21.00 -4.63
C GLU A 189 -13.51 -19.54 -4.18
N LEU A 190 -12.52 -19.26 -3.33
CA LEU A 190 -12.24 -17.91 -2.85
C LEU A 190 -11.69 -17.00 -3.95
N LEU A 191 -10.85 -17.52 -4.85
CA LEU A 191 -10.28 -16.73 -5.95
C LEU A 191 -11.26 -16.55 -7.13
N ALA A 192 -12.14 -17.52 -7.38
CA ALA A 192 -13.07 -17.51 -8.50
C ALA A 192 -13.84 -16.19 -8.73
N PRO A 193 -14.43 -15.52 -7.72
CA PRO A 193 -15.15 -14.26 -7.93
C PRO A 193 -14.26 -13.05 -8.25
N HIS A 194 -12.94 -13.21 -8.15
CA HIS A 194 -11.95 -12.15 -8.34
C HIS A 194 -11.11 -12.32 -9.62
N VAL A 195 -11.50 -13.28 -10.45
CA VAL A 195 -10.81 -13.64 -11.69
C VAL A 195 -11.60 -13.09 -12.87
N ASP A 196 -10.98 -12.21 -13.65
CA ASP A 196 -11.50 -11.69 -14.91
C ASP A 196 -10.84 -12.40 -16.10
N GLY A 197 -11.55 -12.48 -17.23
CA GLY A 197 -11.04 -13.09 -18.45
C GLY A 197 -11.22 -14.62 -18.53
N GLN A 198 -12.20 -15.18 -17.79
CA GLN A 198 -12.64 -16.54 -18.05
C GLN A 198 -13.12 -16.62 -19.50
N ASP A 199 -12.44 -17.43 -20.32
CA ASP A 199 -13.02 -17.89 -21.58
C ASP A 199 -14.39 -18.46 -21.24
N ALA A 200 -15.43 -17.91 -21.86
CA ALA A 200 -16.78 -18.39 -21.69
C ALA A 200 -16.77 -19.89 -21.97
N ALA A 201 -16.80 -20.71 -20.92
CA ALA A 201 -16.95 -22.13 -21.06
C ALA A 201 -18.27 -22.32 -21.81
N VAL A 202 -18.15 -22.77 -23.05
CA VAL A 202 -19.26 -23.25 -23.86
C VAL A 202 -19.98 -24.27 -22.99
N ILE A 203 -21.19 -23.91 -22.58
CA ILE A 203 -22.12 -24.84 -21.95
C ILE A 203 -22.48 -25.84 -23.06
N GLU A 204 -21.91 -27.04 -23.01
CA GLU A 204 -22.45 -28.22 -23.72
C GLU A 204 -23.70 -28.76 -23.02
#